data_AF-A0A938JPT6-F1
#
_entry.id   AF-A0A938JPT6-F1
#
_cell.length_a   1.000
_cell.length_b   1.000
_cell.length_c   1.000
_cell.angle_alpha   90.00
_cell.angle_beta   90.00
_cell.angle_gamma   90.00
#
_symmetry.space_group_name_H-M   'P 1'
#
loop_
_entity.id
_entity.type
_entity.pdbx_description
1 polymer ?
#
loop_
_entity_poly.entity_id
_entity_poly.type
_entity_poly.pdbx_seq_one_letter_code
_entity_poly.pdbx_strand_id
1 'polypeptide(L)' 'MQGVIKAYDPVSREGVVVSDVDLTEYTLAPEALEGSIFRMLRQGQRVVFSLNSAGRATRLGLGSESDMGTPGV' A
#
# COMPACT_ATOMS: atom_id res chain seq x y z
N MET A 1 1.48 -4.21 -7.93
CA MET A 1 0.16 -3.53 -8.08
C MET A 1 0.20 -2.22 -7.35
N GLN A 2 -0.71 -1.31 -7.70
CA GLN A 2 -0.90 -0.03 -7.00
C GLN A 2 -2.22 -0.04 -6.23
N GLY A 3 -2.26 0.72 -5.14
CA GLY A 3 -3.48 0.89 -4.37
C GLY A 3 -3.36 1.96 -3.30
N VAL A 4 -4.47 2.17 -2.61
CA VAL A 4 -4.60 3.15 -1.53
C VAL A 4 -4.84 2.44 -0.21
N ILE A 5 -4.14 2.86 0.84
CA ILE A 5 -4.37 2.36 2.20
C ILE A 5 -5.76 2.81 2.67
N LYS A 6 -6.68 1.86 2.85
CA LYS A 6 -8.03 2.11 3.37
C LYS A 6 -8.02 2.27 4.89
N ALA A 7 -7.23 1.45 5.57
CA ALA A 7 -7.06 1.49 7.02
C ALA A 7 -5.73 0.85 7.40
N TYR A 8 -5.13 1.32 8.50
CA TYR A 8 -3.94 0.74 9.10
C TYR A 8 -3.95 0.99 10.60
N ASP A 9 -3.76 -0.08 11.38
CA ASP A 9 -3.54 -0.01 12.82
C ASP A 9 -2.03 -0.19 13.11
N PRO A 10 -1.34 0.82 13.67
CA PRO A 10 0.10 0.74 13.93
C PRO A 10 0.46 -0.18 15.11
N VAL A 11 -0.49 -0.57 15.95
CA VAL A 11 -0.26 -1.42 17.13
C VAL A 11 -0.24 -2.88 16.72
N SER A 12 -1.28 -3.36 16.02
CA SER A 12 -1.37 -4.72 15.50
C SER A 12 -0.66 -4.91 14.15
N ARG A 13 -0.32 -3.81 13.45
CA ARG A 13 0.22 -3.80 12.08
C ARG A 13 -0.74 -4.37 11.05
N GLU A 14 -2.02 -4.45 11.39
CA GLU A 14 -3.05 -4.85 10.46
C GLU A 14 -3.47 -3.67 9.61
N GLY A 15 -3.93 -3.96 8.41
CA GLY A 15 -4.44 -2.93 7.53
C GLY A 15 -5.02 -3.53 6.28
N VAL A 16 -5.59 -2.65 5.46
CA VAL A 16 -6.22 -2.99 4.20
C VAL A 16 -5.77 -2.00 3.14
N VAL A 17 -5.36 -2.52 1.98
CA VAL A 17 -5.12 -1.75 0.77
C VAL A 17 -6.21 -2.07 -0.25
N VAL A 18 -6.69 -1.04 -0.94
CA VAL A 18 -7.65 -1.17 -2.04
C VAL A 18 -6.88 -1.06 -3.35
N SER A 19 -7.01 -2.05 -4.24
CA SER A 19 -6.39 -2.04 -5.57
C SER A 19 -6.98 -0.93 -6.43
N ASP A 20 -6.13 -0.18 -7.13
CA ASP A 20 -6.57 0.81 -8.12
C ASP A 20 -7.16 0.17 -9.39
N VAL A 21 -6.88 -1.12 -9.65
CA VAL A 21 -7.28 -1.81 -10.89
C VAL A 21 -8.73 -2.29 -10.82
N ASP A 22 -9.07 -2.94 -9.71
CA ASP A 22 -10.28 -3.74 -9.58
C ASP A 22 -11.06 -3.42 -8.29
N LEU A 23 -10.56 -2.46 -7.49
CA LEU A 23 -11.12 -2.05 -6.19
C LEU A 23 -11.20 -3.18 -5.17
N THR A 24 -10.51 -4.32 -5.39
CA THR A 24 -10.45 -5.41 -4.43
C THR A 24 -9.66 -4.97 -3.19
N GLU A 25 -10.18 -5.39 -2.05
CA GLU A 25 -9.55 -5.20 -0.76
C GLU A 25 -8.57 -6.33 -0.45
N TYR A 26 -7.32 -5.97 -0.18
CA TYR A 26 -6.29 -6.90 0.25
C TYR A 26 -5.83 -6.56 1.67
N THR A 27 -5.84 -7.56 2.55
CA THR A 27 -5.26 -7.43 3.88
C THR A 27 -3.74 -7.31 3.79
N LEU A 28 -3.15 -6.40 4.56
CA LEU A 28 -1.71 -6.29 4.68
C LEU A 28 -1.14 -7.55 5.34
N ALA A 29 -0.02 -8.05 4.83
CA ALA A 29 0.77 -9.09 5.45
C ALA A 29 1.47 -8.53 6.71
N PRO A 30 1.73 -9.33 7.75
CA PRO A 30 2.43 -8.87 8.95
C PRO A 30 3.85 -8.37 8.62
N GLU A 31 4.48 -8.91 7.56
CA GLU A 31 5.77 -8.47 7.05
C GLU A 31 5.66 -7.38 5.96
N ALA A 32 4.51 -6.74 5.75
CA ALA A 32 4.30 -5.85 4.60
C ALA A 32 5.25 -4.63 4.58
N LEU A 33 5.72 -4.21 5.75
CA LEU A 33 6.68 -3.11 5.93
C LEU A 33 8.13 -3.60 6.05
N GLU A 34 8.38 -4.91 6.07
CA GLU A 34 9.73 -5.43 6.16
C GLU A 34 10.53 -5.11 4.88
N GLY A 35 11.68 -4.46 5.05
CA GLY A 35 12.47 -3.96 3.92
C GLY A 35 11.86 -2.75 3.20
N SER A 36 10.71 -2.25 3.65
CA SER A 36 10.11 -1.01 3.15
C SER A 36 10.78 0.22 3.77
N ILE A 37 10.77 1.33 3.04
CA ILE A 37 11.11 2.63 3.61
C ILE A 37 10.01 3.14 4.57
N PHE A 38 8.79 2.62 4.45
CA PHE A 38 7.68 3.03 5.29
C PHE A 38 7.84 2.44 6.68
N ARG A 39 7.84 3.32 7.68
CA ARG A 39 7.77 2.94 9.10
C ARG A 39 6.36 3.06 9.67
N MET A 40 5.47 3.70 8.94
CA MET A 40 4.07 3.92 9.29
C MET A 40 3.26 4.12 8.00
N LEU A 41 1.99 3.72 8.03
CA LEU A 41 1.05 3.95 6.94
C LEU A 41 -0.10 4.83 7.45
N ARG A 42 -0.68 5.63 6.56
CA ARG A 42 -1.88 6.42 6.86
C ARG A 42 -2.98 6.08 5.87
N GLN A 43 -4.22 6.19 6.33
CA GLN A 43 -5.38 6.13 5.44
C GLN A 43 -5.25 7.16 4.31
N GLY A 44 -5.61 6.77 3.09
CA GLY A 44 -5.49 7.60 1.89
C GLY A 44 -4.08 7.62 1.27
N GLN A 45 -3.09 7.00 1.91
CA GLN A 45 -1.73 6.93 1.36
C GLN A 45 -1.68 5.98 0.17
N ARG A 46 -1.11 6.44 -0.96
CA ARG A 46 -0.91 5.61 -2.15
C ARG A 46 0.40 4.83 -2.06
N VAL A 47 0.34 3.56 -2.42
CA VAL A 47 1.46 2.62 -2.30
C VAL A 47 1.48 1.65 -3.48
N VAL A 48 2.67 1.12 -3.78
CA VAL A 48 2.80 -0.12 -4.54
C VAL A 48 2.92 -1.29 -3.57
N PHE A 49 2.38 -2.43 -3.97
CA PHE A 49 2.45 -3.67 -3.20
C PHE A 49 2.51 -4.90 -4.13
N SER A 50 2.97 -6.01 -3.59
CA SER A 50 2.89 -7.35 -4.19
C SER A 50 1.95 -8.22 -3.37
N LEU A 51 1.38 -9.28 -3.94
CA LEU A 51 0.67 -10.29 -3.16
C LEU A 51 1.61 -11.46 -2.85
N ASN A 52 1.54 -11.96 -1.62
CA ASN A 52 2.17 -13.23 -1.27
C ASN A 52 1.26 -14.42 -1.67
N SER A 53 1.72 -15.64 -1.43
CA SER A 53 0.97 -16.87 -1.75
C SER A 53 -0.36 -17.01 -1.01
N ALA A 54 -0.57 -16.26 0.08
CA ALA A 54 -1.83 -16.22 0.82
C ALA A 54 -2.76 -15.09 0.34
N GLY A 55 -2.42 -14.37 -0.73
CA GLY A 55 -3.21 -13.27 -1.25
C GLY A 55 -3.16 -12.00 -0.38
N ARG A 56 -2.17 -11.86 0.49
CA ARG A 56 -1.97 -10.66 1.33
C ARG A 56 -0.96 -9.71 0.71
N ALA A 57 -1.18 -8.41 0.90
CA ALA A 57 -0.32 -7.35 0.38
C ALA A 57 0.99 -7.27 1.17
N THR A 58 2.13 -7.34 0.48
CA THR A 58 3.48 -7.31 1.05
C THR A 58 4.42 -6.41 0.21
N ARG A 59 5.63 -6.17 0.72
CA ARG A 59 6.67 -5.33 0.11
C ARG A 59 6.12 -3.96 -0.31
N LEU A 60 5.51 -3.26 0.64
CA LEU A 60 4.96 -1.93 0.40
C LEU A 60 6.08 -0.98 0.00
N GLY A 61 5.85 -0.18 -1.03
CA GLY A 61 6.82 0.81 -1.52
C GLY A 61 6.16 2.09 -1.99
N LEU A 62 6.95 3.13 -2.22
CA LEU A 62 6.47 4.35 -2.85
C LEU A 62 5.91 3.99 -4.23
N GLY A 63 4.66 4.38 -4.47
CA GLY A 63 4.12 4.33 -5.82
C GLY A 63 4.98 5.19 -6.73
N SER A 64 5.72 4.56 -7.64
CA SER A 64 6.31 5.25 -8.77
C SER A 64 5.20 5.47 -9.77
N GLU A 65 4.50 6.59 -9.66
CA GLU A 65 3.96 7.23 -10.84
C GLU A 65 5.06 8.17 -11.33
N SER A 66 5.56 7.96 -12.54
CA SER A 66 6.39 8.92 -13.28
C SER A 66 5.66 10.24 -13.59
N ASP A 67 4.47 10.44 -13.03
CA ASP A 67 3.53 11.51 -13.33
C ASP A 67 2.99 12.13 -12.03
N MET A 68 3.90 12.55 -11.13
CA MET A 68 3.68 13.82 -10.42
C MET A 68 4.11 14.95 -11.37
N GLY A 69 3.49 15.02 -12.54
CA GLY A 69 3.34 16.28 -13.24
C GLY A 69 2.60 17.19 -12.29
N THR A 70 3.33 18.08 -11.63
CA THR A 70 2.75 19.26 -11.00
C THR A 70 1.87 19.87 -12.09
N PRO A 71 0.55 20.07 -11.88
CA PRO A 71 -0.22 20.87 -12.82
C PRO A 71 0.45 22.23 -12.86
N GLY A 72 1.17 22.50 -13.95
CA GLY A 72 1.75 23.81 -14.19
C GLY A 72 0.60 24.79 -14.32
N VAL A 73 0.49 25.70 -13.37
CA VAL A 73 -0.19 26.98 -13.53
C VAL A 73 0.85 28.08 -13.44
#